data_AF-A0AAE4EPU2-F1
#
_entry.id   AF-A0AAE4EPU2-F1
#
_cell.length_a   1.000
_cell.length_b   1.000
_cell.length_c   1.000
_cell.angle_alpha   90.00
_cell.angle_beta   90.00
_cell.angle_gamma   90.00
#
_symmetry.space_group_name_H-M   'P 1'
#
loop_
_entity.id
_entity.type
_entity.pdbx_description
1 polymer ?
#
loop_
_entity_poly.entity_id
_entity_poly.type
_entity_poly.pdbx_seq_one_letter_code
_entity_poly.pdbx_strand_id
1 'polypeptide(L)'
;MIVKPFEQVVTEHGPMVLRVCRAVLGPADAEDAWSETFLAALKAYPELPADANVQAWLVTIAHRKAVDVTRAQARGPIPVEEVPDRPGGAAAWNGDLWDALARLPDKQRIAVAYHYLAGLPYREIAEITGGTVEAARRAAADGVKSLRAVYPLEGAHS
;
A
#
# COMPACT_ATOMS: atom_id res chain seq x y z
N MET A 1 -23.11 -16.53 -13.83
CA MET A 1 -22.81 -15.11 -13.53
C MET A 1 -21.58 -14.73 -14.33
N ILE A 2 -21.63 -13.64 -15.10
CA ILE A 2 -20.45 -13.11 -15.78
C ILE A 2 -19.70 -12.29 -14.74
N VAL A 3 -18.60 -12.82 -14.25
CA VAL A 3 -17.69 -12.08 -13.36
C VAL A 3 -17.11 -10.92 -14.17
N LYS A 4 -16.98 -9.73 -13.55
CA LYS A 4 -16.43 -8.54 -14.22
C LYS A 4 -15.09 -8.89 -14.89
N PRO A 5 -14.81 -8.45 -16.14
CA PRO A 5 -13.51 -8.70 -16.76
C PRO A 5 -12.36 -8.20 -15.87
N PHE A 6 -11.31 -9.00 -15.70
CA PHE A 6 -10.22 -8.67 -14.79
C PHE A 6 -9.51 -7.37 -15.17
N GLU A 7 -9.40 -7.06 -16.46
CA GLU A 7 -8.87 -5.77 -16.94
C GLU A 7 -9.60 -4.56 -16.34
N GLN A 8 -10.92 -4.67 -16.14
CA GLN A 8 -11.70 -3.62 -15.50
C GLN A 8 -11.38 -3.50 -14.00
N VAL A 9 -11.13 -4.63 -13.32
CA VAL A 9 -10.65 -4.63 -11.92
C VAL A 9 -9.29 -3.93 -11.81
N VAL A 10 -8.37 -4.21 -12.74
CA VAL A 10 -7.05 -3.54 -12.81
C VAL A 10 -7.23 -2.05 -13.06
N THR A 11 -8.09 -1.67 -13.99
CA THR A 11 -8.36 -0.26 -14.32
C THR A 11 -8.93 0.51 -13.12
N GLU A 12 -9.89 -0.09 -12.41
CA GLU A 12 -10.56 0.56 -11.28
C GLU A 12 -9.67 0.66 -10.03
N HIS A 13 -8.90 -0.38 -9.73
CA HIS A 13 -8.17 -0.47 -8.46
C HIS A 13 -6.65 -0.28 -8.59
N GLY A 14 -6.09 -0.39 -9.79
CA GLY A 14 -4.65 -0.29 -10.06
C GLY A 14 -3.99 0.94 -9.45
N PRO A 15 -4.51 2.17 -9.68
CA PRO A 15 -3.94 3.37 -9.10
C PRO A 15 -3.94 3.37 -7.56
N MET A 16 -4.98 2.82 -6.94
CA MET A 16 -5.07 2.73 -5.48
C MET A 16 -4.07 1.73 -4.93
N VAL A 17 -3.97 0.53 -5.52
CA VAL A 17 -3.00 -0.49 -5.11
C VAL A 17 -1.57 0.06 -5.25
N LEU A 18 -1.28 0.80 -6.32
CA LEU A 18 0.05 1.39 -6.51
C LEU A 18 0.40 2.41 -5.42
N ARG A 19 -0.55 3.27 -5.04
CA ARG A 19 -0.36 4.20 -3.90
C ARG A 19 -0.12 3.45 -2.61
N VAL A 20 -0.81 2.34 -2.38
CA VAL A 20 -0.60 1.48 -1.20
C VAL A 20 0.79 0.85 -1.22
N CYS A 21 1.22 0.26 -2.34
CA CYS A 21 2.56 -0.33 -2.48
C CYS A 21 3.65 0.73 -2.22
N ARG A 22 3.53 1.92 -2.81
CA ARG A 22 4.44 3.05 -2.57
C ARG A 22 4.48 3.48 -1.10
N ALA A 23 3.33 3.55 -0.44
CA ALA A 23 3.27 3.90 0.97
C ALA A 23 3.95 2.87 1.88
N VAL A 24 3.84 1.58 1.55
CA VAL A 24 4.29 0.50 2.43
C VAL A 24 5.76 0.14 2.20
N LEU A 25 6.18 0.07 0.93
CA LEU A 25 7.49 -0.41 0.49
C LEU A 25 8.43 0.68 -0.02
N GLY A 26 7.91 1.89 -0.31
CA GLY A 26 8.67 2.92 -1.00
C GLY A 26 8.66 2.75 -2.52
N PRO A 27 9.24 3.69 -3.28
CA PRO A 27 9.12 3.75 -4.74
C PRO A 27 9.83 2.60 -5.47
N ALA A 28 10.97 2.11 -4.95
CA ALA A 28 11.79 1.12 -5.62
C ALA A 28 11.07 -0.22 -5.81
N ASP A 29 10.37 -0.70 -4.78
CA ASP A 29 9.71 -2.02 -4.79
C ASP A 29 8.22 -1.94 -5.17
N ALA A 30 7.66 -0.73 -5.35
CA ALA A 30 6.21 -0.56 -5.46
C ALA A 30 5.62 -1.09 -6.77
N GLU A 31 6.29 -0.88 -7.90
CA GLU A 31 5.79 -1.31 -9.22
C GLU A 31 5.84 -2.84 -9.36
N ASP A 32 6.87 -3.46 -8.81
CA ASP A 32 7.00 -4.92 -8.75
C ASP A 32 5.94 -5.52 -7.82
N ALA A 33 5.77 -4.97 -6.61
CA ALA A 33 4.73 -5.42 -5.69
C ALA A 33 3.32 -5.23 -6.27
N TRP A 34 3.08 -4.15 -7.02
CA TRP A 34 1.82 -3.93 -7.75
C TRP A 34 1.60 -5.02 -8.81
N SER A 35 2.62 -5.29 -9.63
CA SER A 35 2.57 -6.30 -10.70
C SER A 35 2.32 -7.70 -10.12
N GLU A 36 3.05 -8.07 -9.07
CA GLU A 36 2.85 -9.33 -8.36
C GLU A 36 1.47 -9.44 -7.72
N THR A 37 0.93 -8.34 -7.20
CA THR A 37 -0.41 -8.29 -6.62
C THR A 37 -1.46 -8.62 -7.68
N PHE A 38 -1.42 -7.97 -8.84
CA PHE A 38 -2.38 -8.21 -9.91
C PHE A 38 -2.17 -9.56 -10.60
N LEU A 39 -0.94 -10.06 -10.69
CA LEU A 39 -0.68 -11.42 -11.18
C LEU A 39 -1.26 -12.49 -10.25
N ALA A 40 -1.11 -12.32 -8.93
CA ALA A 40 -1.70 -13.22 -7.95
C ALA A 40 -3.24 -13.10 -7.94
N ALA A 41 -3.75 -11.88 -8.02
CA ALA A 41 -5.18 -11.62 -8.09
C ALA A 41 -5.79 -12.26 -9.34
N LEU A 42 -5.18 -12.12 -10.53
CA LEU A 42 -5.69 -12.72 -11.77
C LEU A 42 -5.91 -14.23 -11.63
N LYS A 43 -4.99 -14.94 -10.95
CA LYS A 43 -5.07 -16.38 -10.73
C LYS A 43 -6.20 -16.76 -9.77
N ALA A 44 -6.43 -15.97 -8.73
CA ALA A 44 -7.42 -16.25 -7.69
C ALA A 44 -8.81 -15.65 -8.00
N TYR A 45 -8.89 -14.71 -8.93
CA TYR A 45 -10.12 -13.98 -9.25
C TYR A 45 -11.32 -14.84 -9.66
N PRO A 46 -11.16 -15.95 -10.41
CA PRO A 46 -12.29 -16.81 -10.76
C PRO A 46 -13.01 -17.43 -9.56
N GLU A 47 -12.32 -17.55 -8.42
CA GLU A 47 -12.85 -18.14 -7.17
C GLU A 47 -13.34 -17.07 -6.18
N LEU A 48 -13.16 -15.79 -6.51
CA LEU A 48 -13.56 -14.70 -5.61
C LEU A 48 -15.10 -14.65 -5.50
N PRO A 49 -15.67 -14.66 -4.27
CA PRO A 49 -17.11 -14.52 -4.08
C PRO A 49 -17.64 -13.22 -4.71
N ALA A 50 -18.84 -13.29 -5.29
CA ALA A 50 -19.44 -12.16 -5.99
C ALA A 50 -19.75 -10.96 -5.08
N ASP A 51 -19.92 -11.19 -3.78
CA ASP A 51 -20.16 -10.20 -2.74
C ASP A 51 -18.88 -9.77 -2.01
N ALA A 52 -17.71 -10.27 -2.42
CA ALA A 52 -16.44 -9.92 -1.81
C ALA A 52 -16.12 -8.44 -2.02
N ASN A 53 -15.53 -7.83 -0.98
CA ASN A 53 -14.94 -6.51 -1.10
C ASN A 53 -13.62 -6.60 -1.88
N VAL A 54 -13.68 -6.44 -3.21
CA VAL A 54 -12.53 -6.51 -4.12
C VAL A 54 -11.39 -5.60 -3.68
N GLN A 55 -11.70 -4.41 -3.17
CA GLN A 55 -10.70 -3.46 -2.69
C GLN A 55 -9.92 -4.00 -1.48
N ALA A 56 -10.63 -4.47 -0.44
CA ALA A 56 -10.00 -5.08 0.73
C ALA A 56 -9.22 -6.35 0.37
N TRP A 57 -9.76 -7.16 -0.54
CA TRP A 57 -9.10 -8.36 -1.05
C TRP A 57 -7.78 -8.04 -1.77
N LEU A 58 -7.75 -7.06 -2.66
CA LEU A 58 -6.52 -6.61 -3.33
C LEU A 58 -5.50 -6.06 -2.34
N VAL A 59 -5.94 -5.26 -1.36
CA VAL A 59 -5.04 -4.76 -0.30
C VAL A 59 -4.50 -5.91 0.56
N THR A 60 -5.28 -6.95 0.80
CA THR A 60 -4.81 -8.17 1.50
C THR A 60 -3.69 -8.86 0.72
N ILE A 61 -3.83 -9.00 -0.61
CA ILE A 61 -2.79 -9.58 -1.46
C ILE A 61 -1.54 -8.68 -1.43
N ALA A 62 -1.70 -7.38 -1.63
CA ALA A 62 -0.59 -6.41 -1.59
C ALA A 62 0.13 -6.41 -0.22
N HIS A 63 -0.62 -6.53 0.88
CA HIS A 63 -0.07 -6.65 2.23
C HIS A 63 0.86 -7.85 2.37
N ARG A 64 0.41 -9.04 1.92
CA ARG A 64 1.21 -10.27 1.96
C ARG A 64 2.50 -10.11 1.16
N LYS A 65 2.40 -9.53 -0.05
CA LYS A 65 3.57 -9.22 -0.89
C LYS A 65 4.55 -8.28 -0.21
N ALA A 66 4.04 -7.22 0.42
CA ALA A 66 4.89 -6.29 1.15
C ALA A 66 5.60 -6.96 2.33
N VAL A 67 4.89 -7.79 3.11
CA VAL A 67 5.49 -8.56 4.21
C VAL A 67 6.58 -9.50 3.71
N ASP A 68 6.39 -10.16 2.56
CA ASP A 68 7.39 -11.05 1.98
C ASP A 68 8.66 -10.30 1.53
N VAL A 69 8.51 -9.14 0.89
CA VAL A 69 9.61 -8.25 0.50
C VAL A 69 10.41 -7.79 1.72
N THR A 70 9.73 -7.25 2.74
CA THR A 70 10.40 -6.80 3.98
C THR A 70 11.13 -7.95 4.69
N ARG A 71 10.55 -9.15 4.70
CA ARG A 71 11.20 -10.34 5.27
C ARG A 71 12.41 -10.80 4.45
N ALA A 72 12.38 -10.66 3.13
CA ALA A 72 13.52 -10.99 2.27
C ALA A 72 14.68 -10.00 2.49
N GLN A 73 14.39 -8.69 2.54
CA GLN A 73 15.37 -7.64 2.84
C GLN A 73 16.04 -7.86 4.20
N ALA A 74 15.28 -8.26 5.22
CA ALA A 74 15.82 -8.56 6.55
C ALA A 74 16.72 -9.82 6.61
N ARG A 75 16.66 -10.71 5.61
CA ARG A 75 17.41 -11.99 5.58
C ARG A 75 18.62 -12.00 4.63
N GLY A 76 18.80 -10.98 3.81
CA GLY A 76 19.87 -10.93 2.79
C GLY A 76 21.19 -10.33 3.29
N PRO A 77 22.37 -10.83 2.86
CA PRO A 77 23.65 -10.16 3.05
C PRO A 77 23.82 -8.95 2.10
N ILE A 78 24.53 -7.92 2.61
CA ILE A 78 25.18 -6.70 2.07
C ILE A 78 25.03 -6.37 0.54
N PRO A 79 24.88 -5.08 0.17
CA PRO A 79 24.28 -4.62 -1.09
C PRO A 79 25.00 -5.07 -2.36
N VAL A 80 24.22 -5.51 -3.34
CA VAL A 80 24.63 -5.54 -4.74
C VAL A 80 24.33 -4.17 -5.36
N GLU A 81 25.41 -3.56 -5.85
CA GLU A 81 25.55 -2.54 -6.90
C GLU A 81 24.28 -1.77 -7.31
N GLU A 82 24.31 -0.45 -7.12
CA GLU A 82 23.26 0.51 -7.50
C GLU A 82 22.73 0.23 -8.92
N VAL A 83 21.49 -0.24 -8.98
CA VAL A 83 20.71 -0.23 -10.22
C VAL A 83 20.40 1.24 -10.54
N PRO A 84 20.72 1.73 -11.75
CA PRO A 84 20.50 3.13 -12.11
C PRO A 84 19.03 3.52 -11.92
N ASP A 85 18.84 4.71 -11.34
CA ASP A 85 17.55 5.36 -11.13
C ASP A 85 16.77 5.41 -12.46
N ARG A 86 15.67 4.67 -12.51
CA ARG A 86 14.79 4.61 -13.68
C ARG A 86 13.82 5.79 -13.54
N PRO A 87 13.81 6.78 -14.45
CA PRO A 87 12.92 7.92 -14.31
C PRO A 87 11.47 7.47 -14.60
N GLY A 88 10.77 7.06 -13.54
CA GLY A 88 9.35 6.74 -13.57
C GLY A 88 8.52 8.01 -13.57
N GLY A 89 8.05 8.42 -14.75
CA GLY A 89 7.11 9.52 -14.90
C GLY A 89 5.78 9.21 -14.21
N ALA A 90 5.57 9.78 -13.03
CA ALA A 90 4.27 10.00 -12.42
C ALA A 90 4.27 11.42 -11.82
N ALA A 91 3.21 12.18 -12.09
CA ALA A 91 3.03 13.58 -11.73
C ALA A 91 3.62 13.95 -10.35
N ALA A 92 4.21 15.15 -10.27
CA ALA A 92 4.86 15.77 -9.12
C ALA A 92 3.95 15.83 -7.86
N TRP A 93 3.74 14.67 -7.23
CA TRP A 93 3.14 14.50 -5.92
C TRP A 93 4.27 14.09 -4.98
N ASN A 94 4.87 15.12 -4.38
CA ASN A 94 5.67 15.18 -3.15
C ASN A 94 6.43 13.89 -2.78
N GLY A 95 7.68 13.76 -3.27
CA GLY A 95 8.65 12.84 -2.68
C GLY A 95 8.66 12.94 -1.15
N ASP A 96 8.52 14.17 -0.64
CA ASP A 96 8.38 14.50 0.78
C ASP A 96 7.27 13.74 1.52
N LEU A 97 6.12 13.45 0.88
CA LEU A 97 5.04 12.69 1.51
C LEU A 97 5.41 11.22 1.66
N TRP A 98 6.00 10.62 0.62
CA TRP A 98 6.44 9.24 0.66
C TRP A 98 7.59 9.05 1.66
N ASP A 99 8.50 10.02 1.73
CA ASP A 99 9.57 10.06 2.72
C ASP A 99 9.02 10.20 4.14
N ALA A 100 8.02 11.07 4.34
CA ALA A 100 7.36 11.22 5.63
C ALA A 100 6.62 9.94 6.05
N LEU A 101 5.95 9.26 5.12
CA LEU A 101 5.33 7.96 5.36
C LEU A 101 6.37 6.91 5.72
N ALA A 102 7.49 6.82 4.98
CA ALA A 102 8.56 5.86 5.23
C ALA A 102 9.18 5.99 6.63
N ARG A 103 9.19 7.19 7.20
CA ARG A 103 9.66 7.46 8.59
C ARG A 103 8.70 6.99 9.68
N LEU A 104 7.44 6.69 9.35
CA LEU A 104 6.49 6.17 10.34
C LEU A 104 6.84 4.73 10.72
N PRO A 105 6.61 4.33 11.99
CA PRO A 105 6.58 2.92 12.38
C PRO A 105 5.61 2.12 11.48
N ASP A 106 5.98 0.90 11.12
CA ASP A 106 5.26 0.08 10.12
C ASP A 106 3.75 -0.01 10.39
N LYS A 107 3.36 -0.24 11.65
CA LYS A 107 1.94 -0.33 12.03
C LYS A 107 1.17 0.96 11.75
N GLN A 108 1.80 2.12 11.99
CA GLN A 108 1.20 3.42 11.70
C GLN A 108 1.15 3.67 10.19
N ARG A 109 2.25 3.38 9.48
CA ARG A 109 2.35 3.51 8.02
C ARG A 109 1.27 2.69 7.31
N ILE A 110 1.14 1.41 7.67
CA ILE A 110 0.12 0.49 7.13
C ILE A 110 -1.29 0.98 7.44
N ALA A 111 -1.58 1.34 8.70
CA ALA A 111 -2.92 1.79 9.09
C ALA A 111 -3.32 3.09 8.38
N VAL A 112 -2.38 4.03 8.21
CA VAL A 112 -2.59 5.26 7.44
C VAL A 112 -2.81 4.94 5.95
N ALA A 113 -1.95 4.13 5.34
CA ALA A 113 -2.05 3.78 3.93
C ALA A 113 -3.39 3.11 3.62
N TYR A 114 -3.78 2.10 4.40
CA TYR A 114 -4.99 1.32 4.12
C TYR A 114 -6.26 2.13 4.39
N HIS A 115 -6.25 2.99 5.40
CA HIS A 115 -7.42 3.82 5.69
C HIS A 115 -7.57 4.99 4.71
N TYR A 116 -6.51 5.76 4.48
CA TYR A 116 -6.61 7.03 3.73
C TYR A 116 -6.33 6.88 2.23
N LEU A 117 -5.47 5.94 1.81
CA LEU A 117 -5.17 5.73 0.38
C LEU A 117 -6.08 4.68 -0.24
N ALA A 118 -6.41 3.64 0.53
CA ALA A 118 -7.29 2.56 0.11
C ALA A 118 -8.71 2.65 0.66
N GLY A 119 -9.07 3.66 1.45
CA GLY A 119 -10.45 3.86 1.92
C GLY A 119 -11.02 2.73 2.78
N LEU A 120 -10.19 1.86 3.36
CA LEU A 120 -10.66 0.71 4.11
C LEU A 120 -11.17 1.12 5.50
N PRO A 121 -12.29 0.54 5.97
CA PRO A 121 -12.72 0.69 7.35
C PRO A 121 -11.76 -0.07 8.28
N TYR A 122 -11.62 0.40 9.52
CA TYR A 122 -10.68 -0.19 10.49
C TYR A 122 -10.90 -1.68 10.77
N ARG A 123 -12.12 -2.21 10.56
CA ARG A 123 -12.39 -3.65 10.66
C ARG A 123 -11.60 -4.47 9.64
N GLU A 124 -11.58 -4.05 8.38
CA GLU A 124 -10.83 -4.72 7.31
C GLU A 124 -9.32 -4.60 7.55
N ILE A 125 -8.87 -3.44 8.04
CA ILE A 125 -7.45 -3.22 8.39
C ILE A 125 -7.03 -4.18 9.52
N ALA A 126 -7.86 -4.36 10.54
CA ALA A 126 -7.59 -5.29 11.63
C ALA A 126 -7.53 -6.75 11.14
N GLU A 127 -8.44 -7.15 10.25
CA GLU A 127 -8.43 -8.48 9.61
C GLU A 127 -7.15 -8.70 8.78
N ILE A 128 -6.77 -7.72 7.95
CA ILE A 128 -5.56 -7.79 7.11
C ILE A 128 -4.29 -7.90 7.95
N THR A 129 -4.21 -7.14 9.05
CA THR A 129 -3.00 -7.04 9.88
C THR A 129 -2.96 -8.04 11.04
N GLY A 130 -4.02 -8.81 11.26
CA GLY A 130 -4.13 -9.76 12.37
C GLY A 130 -4.22 -9.11 13.75
N GLY A 131 -4.88 -7.95 13.86
CA GLY A 131 -5.00 -7.14 15.08
C GLY A 131 -6.45 -6.86 15.51
N THR A 132 -6.64 -5.86 16.37
CA THR A 132 -7.98 -5.37 16.77
C THR A 132 -8.34 -4.06 16.06
N VAL A 133 -9.64 -3.77 15.97
CA VAL A 133 -10.15 -2.52 15.36
C VAL A 133 -9.62 -1.29 16.12
N GLU A 134 -9.54 -1.37 17.45
CA GLU A 134 -9.02 -0.31 18.31
C GLU A 134 -7.54 -0.06 18.06
N ALA A 135 -6.75 -1.13 17.87
CA ALA A 135 -5.34 -1.03 17.56
C ALA A 135 -5.11 -0.40 16.17
N ALA A 136 -5.90 -0.79 15.16
CA ALA A 136 -5.85 -0.20 13.83
C ALA A 136 -6.19 1.30 13.85
N ARG A 137 -7.26 1.67 14.57
CA ARG A 137 -7.68 3.07 14.73
C ARG A 137 -6.62 3.91 15.45
N ARG A 138 -6.05 3.39 16.55
CA ARG A 138 -4.97 4.07 17.29
C ARG A 138 -3.74 4.25 16.41
N ALA A 139 -3.29 3.21 15.71
CA ALA A 139 -2.15 3.29 14.83
C ALA A 139 -2.33 4.33 13.70
N ALA A 140 -3.53 4.41 13.11
CA ALA A 140 -3.84 5.43 12.12
C ALA A 140 -3.83 6.85 12.71
N ALA A 141 -4.42 7.03 13.90
CA ALA A 141 -4.45 8.33 14.58
C ALA A 141 -3.04 8.81 14.97
N ASP A 142 -2.21 7.92 15.51
CA ASP A 142 -0.82 8.20 15.86
C ASP A 142 0.01 8.50 14.60
N GLY A 143 -0.20 7.76 13.52
CA GLY A 143 0.45 8.01 12.23
C GLY A 143 0.11 9.38 11.66
N VAL A 144 -1.17 9.76 11.63
CA VAL A 144 -1.60 11.10 11.18
C VAL A 144 -1.03 12.20 12.07
N LYS A 145 -0.98 11.98 13.39
CA LYS A 145 -0.36 12.94 14.32
C LYS A 145 1.13 13.14 14.01
N SER A 146 1.86 12.06 13.78
CA SER A 146 3.28 12.09 13.40
C SER A 146 3.49 12.80 12.06
N LEU A 147 2.67 12.50 11.04
CA LEU A 147 2.74 13.17 9.73
C LEU A 147 2.50 14.67 9.86
N ARG A 148 1.51 15.11 10.64
CA ARG A 148 1.25 16.54 10.88
C ARG A 148 2.41 17.27 11.57
N ALA A 149 3.22 16.56 12.36
CA ALA A 149 4.37 17.15 13.04
C ALA A 149 5.59 17.30 12.12
N VAL A 150 5.74 16.42 11.12
CA VAL A 150 6.90 16.34 10.23
C VAL A 150 6.64 17.01 8.88
N TYR A 151 5.38 17.06 8.45
CA TYR A 151 4.93 17.67 7.21
C TYR A 151 4.23 19.00 7.54
N PRO A 152 4.97 20.13 7.64
CA PRO A 152 4.33 21.42 7.78
C PRO A 152 3.38 21.60 6.58
N LEU A 153 2.13 22.00 6.85
CA LEU A 153 1.18 22.41 5.82
C LEU A 153 1.60 23.76 5.23
N GLU A 154 2.83 23.86 4.71
CA GLU A 154 3.28 25.01 3.93
C GLU A 154 3.17 24.63 2.46
N GLY A 155 2.12 25.15 1.82
CA GLY A 155 1.84 24.92 0.40
C GLY A 155 0.42 25.27 -0.05
N ALA A 156 -0.49 25.65 0.85
CA ALA A 156 -1.78 26.24 0.45
C ALA A 156 -1.64 27.74 0.12
N HIS A 157 -0.60 28.19 -0.59
CA HIS A 157 -0.48 29.58 -1.08
C HIS A 157 0.46 29.68 -2.30
N SER A 158 -0.09 29.52 -3.51
CA SER A 158 0.03 30.44 -4.68
C SER A 158 -0.38 29.74 -5.97
#